data_AF-R4T6R8-F1
#
_entry.id   AF-R4T6R8-F1
#
_cell.length_a   1.000
_cell.length_b   1.000
_cell.length_c   1.000
_cell.angle_alpha   90.00
_cell.angle_beta   90.00
_cell.angle_gamma   90.00
#
_symmetry.space_group_name_H-M   'P 1'
#
loop_
_entity.id
_entity.type
_entity.pdbx_description
1 polymer ?
#
loop_
_entity_poly.entity_id
_entity_poly.type
_entity_poly.pdbx_seq_one_letter_code
_entity_poly.pdbx_strand_id
1 'polypeptide(L)'
;MWFVYLDDVFWIGSGERNVKVRNIDGDPRVSVALEDGDAPAVAEGVARVHRGTLREDVLAALAAKYDGWAAGVEIAPFGARVLLEVPVKRWLLEGVAQ
;
A
#
# COMPACT_ATOMS: atom_id res chain seq x y z
N MET A 1 0.41 -8.34 2.75
CA MET A 1 0.19 -7.11 1.94
C MET A 1 1.57 -6.56 1.65
N TRP A 2 1.88 -6.21 0.40
CA TRP A 2 3.24 -5.79 0.02
C TRP A 2 3.26 -4.29 -0.22
N PHE A 3 4.20 -3.57 0.41
CA PHE A 3 4.22 -2.12 0.40
C PHE A 3 5.64 -1.55 0.48
N VAL A 4 5.79 -0.31 0.00
CA VAL A 4 6.92 0.58 0.32
C VAL A 4 6.41 1.85 0.98
N TYR A 5 7.25 2.51 1.75
CA TYR A 5 6.97 3.82 2.34
C TYR A 5 7.97 4.81 1.74
N LEU A 6 7.46 5.80 1.00
CA LEU A 6 8.26 6.77 0.24
C LEU A 6 7.61 8.14 0.39
N ASP A 7 8.40 9.16 0.74
CA ASP A 7 7.96 10.55 0.83
C ASP A 7 6.65 10.74 1.63
N ASP A 8 6.61 10.16 2.84
CA ASP A 8 5.44 10.16 3.73
C ASP A 8 4.17 9.46 3.20
N VAL A 9 4.33 8.57 2.20
CA VAL A 9 3.24 7.82 1.58
C VAL A 9 3.49 6.32 1.65
N PHE A 10 2.50 5.58 2.15
CA PHE A 10 2.46 4.14 1.94
C PHE A 10 1.96 3.83 0.52
N TRP A 11 2.77 3.09 -0.23
CA TRP A 11 2.41 2.58 -1.55
C TRP A 11 2.23 1.07 -1.48
N ILE A 12 1.05 0.59 -1.84
CA ILE A 12 0.69 -0.83 -1.72
C ILE A 12 0.30 -1.39 -3.09
N GLY A 13 0.92 -2.51 -3.49
CA GLY A 13 0.53 -3.23 -4.69
C GLY A 13 -0.74 -4.08 -4.48
N SER A 14 -1.70 -3.99 -5.40
CA SER A 14 -2.90 -4.85 -5.40
C SER A 14 -3.36 -5.26 -6.79
N GLY A 15 -4.29 -6.21 -6.86
CA GLY A 15 -5.10 -6.46 -8.05
C GLY A 15 -6.42 -5.70 -7.95
N GLU A 16 -6.89 -5.13 -9.05
CA GLU A 16 -8.08 -4.30 -9.13
C GLU A 16 -9.34 -4.98 -8.55
N ARG A 17 -9.47 -6.30 -8.72
CA ARG A 17 -10.65 -7.05 -8.26
C ARG A 17 -10.62 -7.43 -6.79
N ASN A 18 -9.56 -7.07 -6.06
CA ASN A 18 -9.48 -7.37 -4.64
C ASN A 18 -10.52 -6.58 -3.84
N VAL A 19 -11.08 -7.21 -2.81
CA VAL A 19 -12.08 -6.59 -1.93
C VAL A 19 -11.59 -5.27 -1.32
N LYS A 20 -10.30 -5.17 -0.98
CA LYS A 20 -9.72 -3.91 -0.45
C LYS A 20 -9.79 -2.75 -1.44
N VAL A 21 -9.67 -3.01 -2.74
CA VAL A 21 -9.81 -1.97 -3.77
C VAL A 21 -11.26 -1.50 -3.82
N ARG A 22 -12.21 -2.44 -3.87
CA ARG A 22 -13.65 -2.13 -3.79
C ARG A 22 -14.02 -1.33 -2.54
N ASN A 23 -13.44 -1.69 -1.39
CA ASN A 23 -13.68 -0.99 -0.13
C ASN A 23 -13.16 0.45 -0.19
N ILE A 24 -11.95 0.68 -0.72
CA ILE A 24 -11.36 2.01 -0.89
C ILE A 24 -12.18 2.87 -1.87
N ASP A 25 -12.67 2.27 -2.96
CA ASP A 25 -13.53 2.99 -3.92
C ASP A 25 -14.84 3.46 -3.27
N GLY A 26 -15.35 2.72 -2.27
CA GLY A 26 -16.57 3.08 -1.53
C GLY A 26 -16.34 4.05 -0.36
N ASP A 27 -15.27 3.86 0.40
CA ASP A 27 -14.82 4.76 1.46
C ASP A 27 -13.28 4.78 1.51
N PRO A 28 -12.64 5.90 1.14
CA PRO A 28 -11.19 5.95 1.00
C PRO A 28 -10.45 6.10 2.33
N ARG A 29 -11.15 6.24 3.46
CA ARG A 29 -10.50 6.39 4.78
C ARG A 29 -9.91 5.05 5.20
N VAL A 30 -8.60 5.04 5.48
CA VAL A 30 -7.88 3.83 5.85
C VAL A 30 -6.97 4.06 7.05
N SER A 31 -6.70 2.98 7.76
CA SER A 31 -5.54 2.87 8.64
C SER A 31 -4.57 1.80 8.11
N VAL A 32 -3.28 2.03 8.31
CA VAL A 32 -2.20 1.09 8.02
C VAL A 32 -1.54 0.73 9.33
N ALA A 33 -1.62 -0.53 9.72
CA ALA A 33 -0.97 -1.07 10.91
C ALA A 33 0.20 -1.96 10.48
N LEU A 34 1.39 -1.68 10.99
CA LEU A 34 2.59 -2.48 10.78
C LEU A 34 2.76 -3.45 11.95
N GLU A 35 3.12 -4.68 11.63
CA GLU A 35 3.15 -5.82 12.58
C GLU A 35 4.35 -5.81 13.54
N ASP A 36 5.28 -4.86 13.43
CA ASP A 36 6.56 -4.96 14.13
C ASP A 36 6.37 -4.98 15.66
N GLY A 37 6.55 -6.16 16.27
CA GLY A 37 6.00 -6.48 17.59
C GLY A 37 6.53 -5.61 18.73
N ASP A 38 7.79 -5.19 18.64
CA ASP A 38 8.44 -4.35 19.64
C ASP A 38 8.34 -2.84 19.32
N ALA A 39 7.93 -2.50 18.09
CA ALA A 39 7.80 -1.13 17.61
C ALA A 39 6.57 -0.97 16.69
N PRO A 40 5.35 -1.23 17.21
CA PRO A 40 4.15 -1.18 16.39
C PRO A 40 3.93 0.25 15.90
N ALA A 41 3.57 0.38 14.63
CA ALA A 41 3.25 1.66 14.02
C ALA A 41 1.88 1.60 13.35
N VAL A 42 1.05 2.61 13.61
CA VAL A 42 -0.26 2.75 12.99
C VAL A 42 -0.40 4.15 12.42
N ALA A 43 -0.68 4.24 11.12
CA ALA A 43 -0.98 5.49 10.43
C ALA A 43 -2.44 5.52 9.96
N GLU A 44 -3.03 6.71 9.86
CA GLU A 44 -4.29 6.95 9.14
C GLU A 44 -4.06 7.84 7.92
N GLY A 45 -4.88 7.66 6.90
CA GLY A 45 -4.83 8.42 5.65
C GLY A 45 -6.10 8.31 4.81
N VAL A 46 -6.10 8.97 3.66
CA VAL A 46 -7.15 8.87 2.64
C VAL A 46 -6.52 8.27 1.39
N ALA A 47 -6.91 7.04 1.07
CA ALA A 47 -6.33 6.26 0.01
C ALA A 47 -6.76 6.74 -1.39
N ARG A 48 -5.88 6.58 -2.37
CA ARG A 48 -6.18 6.71 -3.80
C ARG A 48 -5.77 5.45 -4.54
N VAL A 49 -6.59 5.02 -5.49
CA VAL A 49 -6.29 3.85 -6.32
C VAL A 49 -5.79 4.32 -7.69
N HIS A 50 -4.53 4.04 -8.00
CA HIS A 50 -3.92 4.29 -9.29
C HIS A 50 -4.13 3.09 -10.21
N ARG A 51 -4.74 3.33 -11.37
CA ARG A 51 -5.07 2.34 -12.41
C ARG A 51 -4.41 2.72 -13.73
N GLY A 52 -4.20 1.73 -14.61
CA GLY A 52 -3.56 1.95 -15.91
C GLY A 52 -2.04 2.06 -15.76
N THR A 53 -1.43 3.11 -16.32
CA THR A 53 0.02 3.32 -16.20
C THR A 53 0.39 3.58 -14.75
N LEU A 54 1.11 2.62 -14.16
CA LEU A 54 1.56 2.67 -12.78
C LEU A 54 2.88 3.42 -12.67
N ARG A 55 3.07 4.09 -11.53
CA ARG A 55 4.29 4.83 -11.19
C ARG A 55 5.53 3.93 -11.18
N GLU A 56 6.45 4.18 -12.10
CA GLU A 56 7.66 3.37 -12.30
C GLU A 56 8.60 3.40 -11.08
N ASP A 57 8.72 4.56 -10.43
CA ASP A 57 9.54 4.74 -9.22
C ASP A 57 9.04 3.86 -8.05
N VAL A 58 7.73 3.78 -7.86
CA VAL A 58 7.11 2.92 -6.85
C VAL A 58 7.29 1.44 -7.20
N LEU A 59 7.13 1.06 -8.47
CA LEU A 59 7.35 -0.31 -8.93
C LEU A 59 8.81 -0.73 -8.73
N ALA A 60 9.76 0.16 -9.04
CA ALA A 60 11.19 -0.07 -8.82
C ALA A 60 11.50 -0.24 -7.33
N ALA A 61 10.93 0.59 -6.46
CA ALA A 61 11.10 0.46 -5.01
C ALA A 61 10.52 -0.86 -4.47
N LEU A 62 9.36 -1.30 -4.97
CA LEU A 62 8.79 -2.60 -4.61
C LEU A 62 9.67 -3.75 -5.07
N ALA A 63 10.19 -3.70 -6.30
CA ALA A 63 11.10 -4.72 -6.82
C ALA A 63 12.40 -4.77 -5.98
N ALA A 64 12.97 -3.61 -5.63
CA ALA A 64 14.16 -3.53 -4.80
C ALA A 64 13.94 -4.09 -3.39
N LYS A 65 12.78 -3.84 -2.78
CA LYS A 65 12.44 -4.33 -1.42
C LYS A 65 12.11 -5.82 -1.39
N TYR A 66 11.57 -6.37 -2.48
CA TYR A 66 11.02 -7.73 -2.53
C TYR A 66 11.71 -8.59 -3.61
N ASP A 67 13.04 -8.57 -3.64
CA ASP A 67 13.88 -9.49 -4.45
C ASP A 67 13.50 -9.58 -5.93
N GLY A 68 13.26 -8.44 -6.56
CA GLY A 68 12.93 -8.33 -7.99
C GLY A 68 11.46 -8.60 -8.32
N TRP A 69 10.56 -8.57 -7.33
CA TRP A 69 9.14 -8.80 -7.57
C TRP A 69 8.54 -7.83 -8.61
N ALA A 70 7.99 -8.39 -9.69
CA ALA A 70 7.34 -7.64 -10.77
C ALA A 70 5.90 -7.19 -10.38
N ALA A 71 5.80 -6.21 -9.48
CA ALA A 71 4.53 -5.79 -8.89
C ALA A 71 3.46 -5.25 -9.88
N GLY A 72 3.88 -4.87 -11.10
CA GLY A 72 3.02 -4.41 -12.19
C GLY A 72 2.45 -5.53 -13.08
N VAL A 73 2.90 -6.78 -12.90
CA VAL A 73 2.38 -7.94 -13.65
C VAL A 73 1.13 -8.49 -12.96
N GLU A 74 0.06 -8.73 -13.75
CA GLU A 74 -1.17 -9.32 -13.24
C GLU A 74 -0.92 -10.67 -12.56
N ILE A 75 -1.59 -10.87 -11.43
CA ILE A 75 -1.67 -12.16 -10.75
C ILE A 75 -3.14 -12.58 -10.84
N ALA A 76 -3.44 -13.53 -11.71
CA ALA A 76 -4.79 -14.07 -11.84
C ALA A 76 -5.24 -14.69 -10.49
N PRO A 77 -6.53 -14.56 -10.11
CA PRO A 77 -7.65 -14.00 -10.87
C PRO A 77 -7.95 -12.51 -10.56
N PHE A 78 -6.99 -11.79 -9.98
CA PHE A 78 -7.26 -10.50 -9.31
C PHE A 78 -7.33 -9.29 -10.26
N GLY A 79 -7.28 -9.51 -11.57
CA GLY A 79 -7.34 -8.46 -12.59
C GLY A 79 -6.07 -7.63 -12.68
N ALA A 80 -6.15 -6.53 -13.44
CA ALA A 80 -5.05 -5.61 -13.65
C ALA A 80 -4.44 -5.13 -12.33
N ARG A 81 -3.13 -4.86 -12.35
CA ARG A 81 -2.43 -4.35 -11.17
C ARG A 81 -2.78 -2.89 -10.93
N VAL A 82 -2.89 -2.55 -9.65
CA VAL A 82 -3.14 -1.19 -9.16
C VAL A 82 -2.15 -0.86 -8.06
N LEU A 83 -1.88 0.43 -7.87
CA LEU A 83 -1.15 0.95 -6.72
C LEU A 83 -2.13 1.70 -5.81
N LEU A 84 -2.11 1.39 -4.52
CA LEU A 84 -2.82 2.17 -3.51
C LEU A 84 -1.84 3.17 -2.93
N GLU A 85 -2.13 4.45 -3.10
CA GLU A 85 -1.45 5.56 -2.46
C GLU A 85 -2.16 5.85 -1.14
N VAL A 86 -1.43 5.86 -0.03
CA VAL A 86 -1.95 6.27 1.28
C VAL A 86 -1.00 7.29 1.90
N PRO A 87 -1.21 8.59 1.65
CA PRO A 87 -0.46 9.63 2.31
C PRO A 87 -0.77 9.61 3.81
N VAL A 88 0.26 9.62 4.64
CA VAL A 88 0.08 9.64 6.09
C VAL A 88 -0.48 10.99 6.50
N LYS A 89 -1.68 10.98 7.07
CA LYS A 89 -2.30 12.18 7.65
C LYS A 89 -1.90 12.35 9.11
N ARG A 90 -1.84 11.24 9.84
CA ARG A 90 -1.52 11.20 11.27
C ARG A 90 -1.04 9.81 11.64
N TRP A 91 -0.06 9.76 12.54
CA TRP A 91 0.29 8.53 13.24
C TRP A 91 -0.57 8.38 14.49
N LEU A 92 -1.21 7.22 14.62
CA LEU A 92 -2.03 6.82 15.75
C LEU A 92 -1.22 6.07 16.82
N LEU A 93 -0.10 5.47 16.40
CA LEU A 93 0.87 4.79 17.26
C LEU A 93 2.25 4.87 16.58
N GLU A 94 3.25 5.30 17.35
CA GLU A 94 4.65 5.39 16.91
C GLU A 94 5.51 4.72 17.99
N GLY A 95 5.65 3.39 17.91
CA GLY A 95 6.75 2.62 18.49
C GLY A 95 7.22 2.95 19.92
N VAL A 96 6.36 2.73 20.92
CA VAL A 96 6.78 2.14 22.20
C VAL A 96 5.69 1.14 22.60
N ALA A 97 6.02 -0.14 22.68
CA ALA A 97 5.12 -1.14 23.27
C ALA A 97 4.87 -0.75 24.75
N GLN A 98 3.60 -0.65 25.15
CA GLN A 98 3.21 -0.41 26.55
C GLN A 98 3.03 -1.72 27.31
#